data_AF-A4K504-F1
#
_entry.id   AF-A4K504-F1
#
_cell.length_a   1.000
_cell.length_b   1.000
_cell.length_c   1.000
_cell.angle_alpha   90.00
_cell.angle_beta   90.00
_cell.angle_gamma   90.00
#
_symmetry.space_group_name_H-M   'P 1'
#
loop_
_entity.id
_entity.type
_entity.pdbx_description
1 polymer ?
#
loop_
_entity_poly.entity_id
_entity_poly.type
_entity_poly.pdbx_seq_one_letter_code
_entity_poly.pdbx_strand_id
1 'polypeptide(L)'
;WAWNAPTELCTGALNEPLDVSLFSLIGSPRKDATDQNVTIFYVDRLGYYPYIEHSGVIVHGGIPQNMSLLDHLDKARQDILYYIPTDH
;
A
#
# COMPACT_ATOMS: atom_id res chain seq x y z
N TRP A 1 6.32 -7.36 17.02
CA TRP A 1 4.88 -7.53 16.73
C TRP A 1 4.36 -6.17 16.25
N ALA A 2 3.41 -6.16 15.32
CA ALA A 2 3.17 -4.99 14.45
C ALA A 2 1.75 -4.44 14.58
N TRP A 3 1.63 -3.11 14.52
CA TRP A 3 0.38 -2.37 14.39
C TRP A 3 0.33 -1.72 13.02
N ASN A 4 -0.67 -2.07 12.22
CA ASN A 4 -0.88 -1.47 10.91
C ASN A 4 -2.37 -1.16 10.67
N ALA A 5 -2.91 -0.29 11.52
CA ALA A 5 -4.28 0.18 11.44
C ALA A 5 -4.29 1.72 11.34
N PRO A 6 -5.32 2.32 10.70
CA PRO A 6 -5.35 3.75 10.42
C PRO A 6 -5.77 4.58 11.65
N THR A 7 -4.99 4.51 12.73
CA THR A 7 -5.30 5.13 14.03
C THR A 7 -5.43 6.64 13.98
N GLU A 8 -4.80 7.29 13.02
CA GLU A 8 -4.93 8.72 12.74
C GLU A 8 -6.37 9.15 12.44
N LEU A 9 -7.23 8.24 11.95
CA LEU A 9 -8.66 8.52 11.79
C LEU A 9 -9.37 8.68 13.13
N CYS A 10 -8.98 7.91 14.15
CA CYS A 10 -9.53 8.02 15.50
C CYS A 10 -9.13 9.34 16.16
N THR A 11 -7.86 9.72 16.06
CA THR A 11 -7.38 11.02 16.57
C THR A 11 -8.11 12.18 15.89
N GLY A 12 -8.32 12.13 14.58
CA GLY A 12 -9.03 13.18 13.85
C GLY A 12 -10.53 13.27 14.18
N ALA A 13 -11.21 12.14 14.41
CA ALA A 13 -12.65 12.10 14.63
C ALA A 13 -13.06 12.28 16.11
N LEU A 14 -12.28 11.72 17.03
CA LEU A 14 -12.61 11.63 18.46
C LEU A 14 -11.68 12.45 19.34
N ASN A 15 -10.59 12.99 18.79
CA ASN A 15 -9.53 13.68 19.53
C ASN A 15 -8.87 12.83 20.64
N GLU A 16 -8.98 11.50 20.50
CA GLU A 16 -8.44 10.51 21.44
C GLU A 16 -7.38 9.66 20.72
N PRO A 17 -6.08 9.94 20.92
CA PRO A 17 -5.02 9.13 20.33
C PRO A 17 -4.94 7.76 21.01
N LEU A 18 -4.79 6.69 20.22
CA LEU A 18 -4.62 5.34 20.74
C LEU A 18 -3.15 5.11 21.16
N ASP A 19 -2.95 4.59 22.37
CA ASP A 19 -1.62 4.16 22.80
C ASP A 19 -1.21 2.86 22.08
N VAL A 20 -0.25 2.99 21.17
CA VAL A 20 0.36 1.90 20.42
C VAL A 20 1.82 1.70 20.80
N SER A 21 2.26 2.23 21.94
CA SER A 21 3.67 2.21 22.39
C SER A 21 4.22 0.83 22.69
N LEU A 22 3.33 -0.11 23.02
CA LEU A 22 3.69 -1.51 23.17
C LEU A 22 4.31 -1.94 21.78
N PHE A 23 3.68 -1.57 20.65
CA PHE A 23 4.08 -1.65 19.21
C PHE A 23 5.59 -1.70 18.89
N SER A 24 6.18 -2.81 18.42
CA SER A 24 7.57 -2.77 17.90
C SER A 24 7.67 -2.31 16.44
N LEU A 25 6.58 -2.42 15.67
CA LEU A 25 6.44 -1.91 14.31
C LEU A 25 5.10 -1.19 14.23
N ILE A 26 5.10 0.05 13.78
CA ILE A 26 3.91 0.89 13.68
C ILE A 26 3.85 1.43 12.25
N GLY A 27 2.68 1.30 11.62
CA GLY A 27 2.39 1.84 10.29
C GLY A 27 0.90 2.11 10.13
N SER A 28 0.52 2.58 8.95
CA SER A 28 -0.88 2.81 8.57
C SER A 28 -1.13 2.28 7.16
N PRO A 29 -2.27 1.60 6.92
CA PRO A 29 -2.59 1.09 5.60
C PRO A 29 -3.06 2.18 4.63
N ARG A 30 -3.15 3.45 5.07
CA ARG A 30 -3.62 4.55 4.23
C ARG A 30 -2.75 4.76 3.00
N LYS A 31 -3.34 5.35 1.95
CA LYS A 31 -2.67 5.57 0.66
C LYS A 31 -1.64 6.70 0.70
N ASP A 32 -1.83 7.66 1.60
CA ASP A 32 -0.95 8.82 1.81
C ASP A 32 0.15 8.55 2.84
N ALA A 33 0.17 7.38 3.47
CA ALA A 33 1.18 7.02 4.45
C ALA A 33 2.43 6.47 3.74
N THR A 34 3.54 7.21 3.85
CA THR A 34 4.85 6.86 3.28
C THR A 34 5.93 6.85 4.37
N ASP A 35 7.10 6.28 4.07
CA ASP A 35 8.26 6.24 4.97
C ASP A 35 7.94 5.61 6.34
N GLN A 36 7.22 4.49 6.31
CA GLN A 36 6.79 3.77 7.50
C GLN A 36 7.65 2.53 7.75
N ASN A 37 7.81 2.16 9.03
CA ASN A 37 8.50 0.94 9.45
C ASN A 37 7.84 -0.35 8.90
N VAL A 38 6.58 -0.27 8.48
CA VAL A 38 5.85 -1.33 7.79
C VAL A 38 4.98 -0.71 6.69
N THR A 39 5.11 -1.21 5.47
CA THR A 39 4.33 -0.77 4.30
C THR A 39 3.49 -1.92 3.78
N ILE A 40 2.20 -1.69 3.52
CA ILE A 40 1.33 -2.63 2.80
C ILE A 40 1.01 -2.07 1.42
N PHE A 41 1.25 -2.88 0.40
CA PHE A 41 0.82 -2.58 -0.96
C PHE A 41 -0.50 -3.28 -1.27
N TYR A 42 -1.55 -2.49 -1.54
CA TYR A 42 -2.78 -3.01 -2.12
C TYR A 42 -2.65 -3.17 -3.64
N VAL A 43 -3.62 -3.85 -4.26
CA VAL A 43 -3.64 -4.15 -5.70
C VAL A 43 -3.49 -2.92 -6.59
N ASP A 44 -3.93 -1.74 -6.14
CA ASP A 44 -3.81 -0.46 -6.85
C ASP A 44 -2.55 0.34 -6.49
N ARG A 45 -1.62 -0.25 -5.72
CA ARG A 45 -0.46 0.46 -5.13
C ARG A 45 0.91 -0.12 -5.47
N LEU A 46 0.99 -1.23 -6.20
CA LEU A 46 2.28 -1.82 -6.60
C LEU A 46 2.25 -2.31 -8.03
N GLY A 47 2.81 -1.49 -8.92
CA GLY A 47 2.88 -1.82 -10.34
C GLY A 47 1.50 -1.84 -10.99
N TYR A 48 1.44 -2.43 -12.18
CA TYR A 48 0.19 -2.67 -12.89
C TYR A 48 -0.31 -4.07 -12.58
N TYR A 49 -0.93 -4.27 -11.42
CA TYR A 49 -1.43 -5.59 -11.04
C TYR A 49 -2.61 -6.01 -11.95
N PRO A 50 -2.54 -7.14 -12.68
CA PRO A 50 -3.60 -7.57 -13.60
C PRO A 50 -4.76 -8.20 -12.84
N TYR A 51 -6.00 -7.77 -13.12
CA TYR A 51 -7.20 -8.38 -12.56
C TYR A 51 -8.44 -8.14 -13.43
N ILE A 52 -9.45 -8.97 -13.23
CA ILE A 52 -10.78 -8.82 -13.83
C ILE A 52 -11.72 -8.42 -12.70
N GLU A 53 -12.38 -7.27 -12.85
CA GLU A 53 -13.39 -6.83 -11.89
C GLU A 53 -14.61 -7.76 -11.90
N HIS A 54 -15.41 -7.71 -10.83
CA HIS A 54 -16.69 -8.41 -10.78
C HIS A 54 -17.66 -7.98 -11.90
N SER A 55 -17.50 -6.76 -12.42
CA SER A 55 -18.21 -6.21 -13.58
C SER A 55 -17.81 -6.84 -14.92
N GLY A 56 -16.71 -7.61 -14.95
CA GLY A 56 -16.07 -8.13 -16.15
C GLY A 56 -15.07 -7.18 -16.81
N VAL A 57 -14.82 -5.99 -16.24
CA VAL A 57 -13.82 -5.05 -16.75
C VAL A 57 -12.42 -5.64 -16.59
N ILE A 58 -11.65 -5.62 -17.69
CA ILE A 58 -10.28 -6.13 -17.76
C ILE A 58 -9.33 -4.99 -17.39
N VAL A 59 -8.63 -5.12 -16.28
CA VAL A 59 -7.64 -4.15 -15.79
C VAL A 59 -6.23 -4.71 -15.98
N HIS A 60 -5.35 -3.92 -16.60
CA HIS A 60 -3.96 -4.28 -16.90
C HIS A 60 -3.81 -5.64 -17.59
N GLY A 61 -4.67 -5.95 -18.56
CA GLY A 61 -4.65 -7.24 -19.30
C GLY A 61 -5.41 -8.37 -18.61
N GLY A 62 -5.89 -8.17 -17.37
CA GLY A 62 -6.78 -9.07 -16.63
C GLY A 62 -6.07 -10.24 -15.97
N ILE A 63 -5.08 -10.81 -16.65
CA ILE A 63 -4.30 -11.96 -16.21
C ILE A 63 -2.80 -11.73 -16.50
N PRO A 64 -1.88 -12.32 -15.71
CA PRO A 64 -0.45 -12.05 -15.82
C PRO A 64 0.17 -12.31 -17.20
N GLN A 65 -0.33 -13.30 -17.94
CA GLN A 65 0.19 -13.65 -19.28
C GLN A 65 -0.17 -12.63 -20.37
N ASN A 66 -1.11 -11.71 -20.10
CA ASN A 66 -1.64 -10.77 -21.09
C ASN A 66 -1.24 -9.31 -20.79
N MET A 67 -0.13 -9.11 -20.08
CA MET A 67 0.38 -7.80 -19.71
C MET A 67 1.88 -7.65 -19.94
N SER A 68 2.36 -6.42 -20.09
CA SER A 68 3.79 -6.12 -20.15
C SER A 68 4.43 -6.24 -18.77
N LEU A 69 5.26 -7.26 -18.57
CA LEU A 69 6.04 -7.39 -17.33
C LEU A 69 7.00 -6.21 -17.14
N LEU A 70 7.55 -5.65 -18.22
CA LEU A 70 8.45 -4.50 -18.14
C LEU A 70 7.73 -3.29 -17.54
N ASP A 71 6.55 -2.96 -18.07
CA ASP A 71 5.75 -1.83 -17.60
C ASP A 71 5.33 -2.01 -16.14
N HIS A 72 5.00 -3.25 -15.74
CA HIS A 72 4.70 -3.58 -14.35
C HIS A 72 5.87 -3.25 -13.43
N LEU A 73 7.08 -3.71 -13.79
CA LEU A 73 8.28 -3.56 -12.97
C LEU A 73 8.72 -2.09 -12.90
N ASP A 74 8.63 -1.36 -14.01
CA ASP A 74 8.93 0.08 -14.03
C ASP A 74 7.98 0.85 -13.11
N LYS A 75 6.68 0.55 -13.18
CA LYS A 75 5.68 1.15 -12.29
C LYS A 75 5.91 0.74 -10.82
N ALA A 76 6.17 -0.54 -10.57
CA ALA A 76 6.39 -1.07 -9.22
C ALA A 76 7.64 -0.44 -8.58
N ARG A 77 8.71 -0.22 -9.35
CA ARG A 77 9.90 0.51 -8.87
C ARG A 77 9.53 1.92 -8.41
N GLN A 78 8.74 2.64 -9.20
CA GLN A 78 8.29 3.99 -8.83
C GLN A 78 7.40 3.98 -7.58
N ASP A 79 6.51 3.00 -7.46
CA ASP A 79 5.67 2.83 -6.26
C ASP A 79 6.51 2.54 -5.02
N ILE A 80 7.45 1.61 -5.11
CA ILE A 80 8.35 1.29 -3.98
C ILE A 80 9.12 2.53 -3.55
N LEU A 81 9.69 3.29 -4.48
CA LEU A 81 10.42 4.53 -4.17
C LEU A 81 9.52 5.63 -3.58
N TYR A 82 8.22 5.62 -3.91
CA TYR A 82 7.26 6.56 -3.34
C TYR A 82 6.90 6.20 -1.89
N TYR A 83 6.57 4.93 -1.63
CA TYR A 83 6.14 4.49 -0.29
C TYR A 83 7.31 4.23 0.68
N ILE A 84 8.47 3.83 0.15
CA ILE A 84 9.69 3.48 0.90
C ILE A 84 10.86 4.30 0.33
N PRO A 85 10.90 5.62 0.61
CA PRO A 85 11.88 6.53 0.03
C PRO A 85 13.28 6.40 0.65
N THR A 86 13.39 5.80 1.84
CA THR A 86 14.64 5.63 2.57
C THR A 86 14.94 4.15 2.80
N ASP A 87 16.23 3.81 2.76
CA ASP A 87 16.73 2.48 3.11
C ASP A 87 17.21 2.56 4.57
N HIS A 88 16.50 1.92 5.49
CA HIS A 88 16.75 1.96 6.95
C HIS A 88 17.67 0.83 7.41
#